data_AF-A0A967WD92-F1
#
_entry.id   AF-A0A967WD92-F1
#
_cell.length_a   1.000
_cell.length_b   1.000
_cell.length_c   1.000
_cell.angle_alpha   90.00
_cell.angle_beta   90.00
_cell.angle_gamma   90.00
#
_symmetry.space_group_name_H-M   'P 1'
#
loop_
_entity.id
_entity.type
_entity.pdbx_description
1 polymer ?
#
loop_
_entity_poly.entity_id
_entity_poly.type
_entity_poly.pdbx_seq_one_letter_code
_entity_poly.pdbx_strand_id
1 'polypeptide(L)'
;MSKPIHLFVSSSPDLAPEREALGQAVAELPISLGWEVRHTPGPGEKIDEALDFIESGDLYLFVLGADFAAPMGLEWGGALGTGQPVLAYRKRVLHSPSAQTLLRHSDVAWTPFESPQELKTLVTRALARILLDREEQWGLHLDEVEALLTLVGTEEETPAEPDRRRGAGRDGVILGRGREHE
;
A
#
# COMPACT_ATOMS: atom_id res chain seq x y z
N MET A 1 -25.46 -11.32 -11.38
CA MET A 1 -25.05 -10.00 -10.85
C MET A 1 -23.64 -10.19 -10.32
N SER A 2 -22.67 -9.45 -10.86
CA SER A 2 -21.29 -9.47 -10.39
C SER A 2 -21.23 -8.80 -9.01
N LYS A 3 -20.49 -9.42 -8.07
CA LYS A 3 -20.27 -8.89 -6.72
C LYS A 3 -19.36 -7.65 -6.82
N PRO A 4 -19.61 -6.58 -6.05
CA PRO A 4 -18.68 -5.44 -6.01
C PRO A 4 -17.28 -5.88 -5.54
N ILE A 5 -16.26 -5.14 -5.97
CA ILE A 5 -14.88 -5.33 -5.50
C ILE A 5 -14.80 -4.82 -4.06
N HIS A 6 -14.36 -5.68 -3.14
CA HIS A 6 -14.16 -5.33 -1.74
C HIS A 6 -12.73 -4.82 -1.51
N LEU A 7 -12.61 -3.53 -1.18
CA LEU A 7 -11.34 -2.89 -0.86
C LEU A 7 -11.33 -2.43 0.59
N PHE A 8 -10.41 -2.95 1.39
CA PHE A 8 -10.16 -2.42 2.73
C PHE A 8 -8.97 -1.47 2.73
N VAL A 9 -9.16 -0.28 3.32
CA VAL A 9 -8.15 0.77 3.45
C VAL A 9 -7.77 0.96 4.91
N SER A 10 -6.62 0.40 5.30
CA SER A 10 -6.00 0.71 6.57
C SER A 10 -5.16 1.98 6.46
N SER A 11 -5.41 2.99 7.28
CA SER A 11 -4.67 4.27 7.17
C SER A 11 -4.38 4.91 8.51
N SER A 12 -3.22 5.55 8.62
CA SER A 12 -2.88 6.33 9.82
C SER A 12 -3.88 7.46 10.07
N PRO A 13 -4.12 7.83 11.35
CA PRO A 13 -5.14 8.83 11.70
C PRO A 13 -4.93 10.20 11.05
N ASP A 14 -3.67 10.59 10.81
CA ASP A 14 -3.25 11.89 10.25
C ASP A 14 -3.50 12.06 8.73
N LEU A 15 -4.03 11.02 8.07
CA LEU A 15 -4.12 10.93 6.61
C LEU A 15 -5.50 11.25 6.04
N ALA A 16 -6.22 12.23 6.61
CA ALA A 16 -7.54 12.59 6.10
C ALA A 16 -7.53 13.05 4.62
N PRO A 17 -6.61 13.92 4.17
CA PRO A 17 -6.53 14.31 2.76
C PRO A 17 -6.20 13.14 1.83
N GLU A 18 -5.34 12.23 2.27
CA GLU A 18 -4.98 11.03 1.53
C GLU A 18 -6.18 10.07 1.41
N ARG A 19 -6.97 9.87 2.47
CA ARG A 19 -8.20 9.05 2.38
C ARG A 19 -9.18 9.58 1.35
N GLU A 20 -9.33 10.91 1.27
CA GLU A 20 -10.17 11.51 0.23
C GLU A 20 -9.59 11.30 -1.17
N ALA A 21 -8.27 11.44 -1.32
CA ALA A 21 -7.59 11.15 -2.57
C ALA A 21 -7.72 9.68 -3.01
N LEU A 22 -7.73 8.73 -2.06
CA LEU A 22 -8.00 7.31 -2.32
C LEU A 22 -9.45 7.08 -2.76
N GLY A 23 -10.42 7.74 -2.13
CA GLY A 23 -11.82 7.67 -2.55
C GLY A 23 -12.01 8.15 -3.99
N GLN A 24 -11.34 9.24 -4.36
CA GLN A 24 -11.31 9.72 -5.76
C GLN A 24 -10.61 8.73 -6.69
N ALA A 25 -9.47 8.14 -6.27
CA ALA A 25 -8.74 7.16 -7.07
C ALA A 25 -9.64 5.97 -7.46
N VAL A 26 -10.44 5.47 -6.53
CA VAL A 26 -11.38 4.37 -6.75
C VAL A 26 -12.56 4.80 -7.63
N ALA A 27 -13.14 5.97 -7.35
CA ALA A 27 -14.31 6.47 -8.08
C ALA A 27 -14.02 6.83 -9.55
N GLU A 28 -12.78 7.18 -9.87
CA GLU A 28 -12.34 7.56 -11.23
C GLU A 28 -11.87 6.37 -12.08
N LEU A 29 -11.83 5.15 -11.52
CA LEU A 29 -11.45 3.97 -12.30
C LEU A 29 -12.50 3.69 -13.40
N PRO A 30 -12.07 3.46 -14.66
CA PRO A 30 -12.95 3.30 -15.79
C PRO A 30 -13.51 1.86 -15.87
N ILE A 31 -14.20 1.43 -14.81
CA ILE A 31 -14.87 0.12 -14.75
C ILE A 31 -16.34 0.28 -14.31
N SER A 32 -17.18 -0.60 -14.82
CA SER A 32 -18.61 -0.68 -14.51
C SER A 32 -18.89 -1.44 -13.21
N LEU A 33 -17.94 -2.28 -12.76
CA LEU A 33 -18.07 -3.02 -11.52
C LEU A 33 -18.02 -2.07 -10.31
N GLY A 34 -18.98 -2.20 -9.40
CA GLY A 34 -19.05 -1.40 -8.20
C GLY A 34 -17.95 -1.74 -7.18
N TRP A 35 -17.73 -0.84 -6.23
CA TRP A 35 -16.80 -1.01 -5.11
C TRP A 35 -17.54 -0.98 -3.79
N GLU A 36 -17.17 -1.87 -2.87
CA GLU A 36 -17.42 -1.69 -1.44
C GLU A 36 -16.08 -1.34 -0.79
N VAL A 37 -15.94 -0.09 -0.33
CA VAL A 37 -14.72 0.39 0.32
C VAL A 37 -14.98 0.55 1.81
N ARG A 38 -14.15 -0.07 2.64
CA ARG A 38 -14.14 0.14 4.08
C ARG A 38 -12.80 0.69 4.54
N HIS A 39 -12.81 1.42 5.65
CA HIS A 39 -11.65 2.06 6.22
C HIS A 39 -11.37 1.55 7.63
N THR A 40 -10.18 1.85 8.14
CA THR A 40 -9.85 1.71 9.57
C THR A 40 -10.98 2.28 10.44
N PRO A 41 -11.56 1.50 11.36
CA PRO A 41 -12.70 1.93 12.15
C PRO A 41 -12.30 3.05 13.12
N GLY A 42 -13.21 4.00 13.27
CA GLY A 42 -13.11 5.09 14.23
C GLY A 42 -13.33 4.63 15.68
N PRO A 43 -13.11 5.52 16.65
CA PRO A 43 -13.38 5.22 18.06
C PRO A 43 -14.84 4.80 18.28
N GLY A 44 -15.05 3.61 18.86
CA GLY A 44 -16.38 3.07 19.18
C GLY A 44 -17.03 2.26 18.05
N GLU A 45 -16.41 2.21 16.87
CA GLU A 45 -16.82 1.28 15.81
C GLU A 45 -16.32 -0.14 16.10
N LYS A 46 -17.02 -1.14 15.57
CA LYS A 46 -16.73 -2.55 15.85
C LYS A 46 -15.58 -3.03 14.99
N ILE A 47 -14.47 -3.37 15.63
CA ILE A 47 -13.27 -3.90 14.96
C ILE A 47 -13.56 -5.26 14.30
N ASP A 48 -14.39 -6.10 14.91
CA ASP A 48 -14.71 -7.44 14.37
C ASP A 48 -15.32 -7.37 12.97
N GLU A 49 -16.22 -6.41 12.71
CA GLU A 49 -16.83 -6.22 11.38
C GLU A 49 -15.81 -5.74 10.32
N ALA A 50 -14.74 -5.06 10.75
CA ALA A 50 -13.63 -4.69 9.87
C ALA A 50 -12.73 -5.90 9.58
N LEU A 51 -12.45 -6.74 10.57
CA LEU A 51 -11.66 -7.95 10.40
C LEU A 51 -12.37 -8.97 9.49
N ASP A 52 -13.68 -9.18 9.67
CA ASP A 52 -14.50 -10.03 8.80
C ASP A 52 -14.48 -9.54 7.34
N PHE A 53 -14.49 -8.23 7.14
CA PHE A 53 -14.41 -7.62 5.81
C PHE A 53 -13.01 -7.80 5.19
N ILE A 54 -11.94 -7.72 5.99
CA ILE A 54 -10.58 -8.00 5.52
C ILE A 54 -10.45 -9.48 5.12
N GLU A 55 -10.97 -10.41 5.93
CA GLU A 55 -10.86 -11.85 5.66
C GLU A 55 -11.57 -12.26 4.37
N SER A 56 -12.70 -11.63 4.06
CA SER A 56 -13.49 -11.89 2.85
C SER A 56 -13.25 -10.87 1.72
N GLY A 57 -12.26 -10.00 1.88
CA GLY A 57 -11.92 -8.90 0.98
C GLY A 57 -11.18 -9.35 -0.27
N ASP A 58 -11.26 -8.53 -1.31
CA ASP A 58 -10.58 -8.79 -2.58
C ASP A 58 -9.20 -8.13 -2.64
N LEU A 59 -9.06 -6.97 -1.97
CA LEU A 59 -7.89 -6.11 -1.95
C LEU A 59 -7.69 -5.44 -0.59
N TYR A 60 -6.42 -5.36 -0.17
CA TYR A 60 -6.02 -4.64 1.03
C TYR A 60 -5.03 -3.53 0.70
N LEU A 61 -5.33 -2.31 1.14
CA LEU A 61 -4.50 -1.14 0.96
C LEU A 61 -4.11 -0.58 2.32
N PHE A 62 -2.80 -0.45 2.56
CA PHE A 62 -2.24 0.09 3.79
C PHE A 62 -1.51 1.40 3.50
N VAL A 63 -1.88 2.48 4.20
CA VAL A 63 -1.22 3.79 4.09
C VAL A 63 -0.67 4.22 5.44
N LEU A 64 0.66 4.23 5.55
CA LEU A 64 1.37 4.67 6.74
C LEU A 64 1.69 6.17 6.66
N GLY A 65 1.15 6.93 7.61
CA GLY A 65 1.43 8.33 7.88
C GLY A 65 2.52 8.50 8.95
N ALA A 66 2.36 9.50 9.80
CA ALA A 66 3.33 9.76 10.87
C ALA A 66 3.35 8.65 11.94
N ASP A 67 2.20 8.03 12.22
CA ASP A 67 2.08 7.04 13.30
C ASP A 67 1.44 5.73 12.85
N PHE A 68 1.77 4.65 13.54
CA PHE A 68 1.13 3.35 13.41
C PHE A 68 0.32 3.10 14.67
N ALA A 69 -0.97 3.37 14.58
CA ALA A 69 -1.88 3.42 15.71
C ALA A 69 -2.89 2.27 15.68
N ALA A 70 -3.43 1.89 16.84
CA ALA A 70 -4.56 0.97 16.88
C ALA A 70 -5.77 1.59 16.15
N PRO A 71 -6.57 0.78 15.42
CA PRO A 71 -6.53 -0.68 15.34
C PRO A 71 -5.68 -1.25 14.18
N MET A 72 -4.86 -0.43 13.49
CA MET A 72 -4.16 -0.81 12.26
C MET A 72 -3.29 -2.08 12.39
N GLY A 73 -2.76 -2.37 13.58
CA GLY A 73 -1.98 -3.58 13.79
C GLY A 73 -2.78 -4.88 13.68
N LEU A 74 -4.05 -4.87 14.11
CA LEU A 74 -4.95 -6.01 13.95
C LEU A 74 -5.34 -6.18 12.48
N GLU A 75 -5.64 -5.08 11.81
CA GLU A 75 -5.97 -5.05 10.38
C GLU A 75 -4.81 -5.59 9.53
N TRP A 76 -3.59 -5.12 9.82
CA TRP A 76 -2.38 -5.55 9.15
C TRP A 76 -2.14 -7.05 9.32
N GLY A 77 -2.23 -7.54 10.56
CA GLY A 77 -2.09 -8.96 10.87
C GLY A 77 -3.14 -9.82 10.18
N GLY A 78 -4.40 -9.37 10.17
CA GLY A 78 -5.50 -10.05 9.49
C GLY A 78 -5.28 -10.14 7.99
N ALA A 79 -4.91 -9.02 7.34
CA ALA A 79 -4.74 -8.96 5.90
C ALA A 79 -3.61 -9.87 5.38
N LEU A 80 -2.45 -9.88 6.05
CA LEU A 80 -1.31 -10.70 5.62
C LEU A 80 -1.60 -12.21 5.64
N GLY A 81 -2.57 -12.66 6.44
CA GLY A 81 -2.98 -14.07 6.52
C GLY A 81 -3.87 -14.55 5.37
N THR A 82 -4.45 -13.63 4.58
CA THR A 82 -5.49 -13.96 3.58
C THR A 82 -4.96 -14.31 2.19
N GLY A 83 -3.74 -13.91 1.86
CA GLY A 83 -3.18 -14.06 0.52
C GLY A 83 -3.75 -13.11 -0.54
N GLN A 84 -4.62 -12.17 -0.16
CA GLN A 84 -5.10 -11.12 -1.07
C GLN A 84 -3.96 -10.14 -1.43
N PRO A 85 -4.04 -9.43 -2.57
CA PRO A 85 -3.08 -8.38 -2.90
C PRO A 85 -3.02 -7.32 -1.80
N VAL A 86 -1.79 -7.00 -1.38
CA VAL A 86 -1.50 -5.95 -0.42
C VAL A 86 -0.77 -4.82 -1.12
N LEU A 87 -1.38 -3.63 -1.12
CA LEU A 87 -0.75 -2.40 -1.58
C LEU A 87 -0.29 -1.59 -0.35
N ALA A 88 1.02 -1.48 -0.15
CA ALA A 88 1.59 -0.81 1.01
C ALA A 88 2.26 0.52 0.61
N TYR A 89 1.75 1.63 1.14
CA TYR A 89 2.23 2.98 0.88
C TYR A 89 2.74 3.64 2.15
N ARG A 90 3.86 4.36 2.06
CA ARG A 90 4.41 5.14 3.19
C ARG A 90 4.59 6.61 2.81
N LYS A 91 4.04 7.49 3.63
CA LYS A 91 4.25 8.93 3.48
C LYS A 91 5.66 9.28 3.94
N ARG A 92 6.38 10.12 3.19
CA ARG A 92 7.69 10.63 3.60
C ARG A 92 7.56 11.71 4.69
N VAL A 93 7.45 11.25 5.92
CA VAL A 93 7.35 12.09 7.13
C VAL A 93 8.26 11.53 8.24
N LEU A 94 8.39 12.29 9.34
CA LEU A 94 9.02 11.76 10.55
C LEU A 94 8.09 10.73 11.20
N HIS A 95 8.47 9.46 11.11
CA HIS A 95 7.69 8.35 11.67
C HIS A 95 7.90 8.19 13.18
N SER A 96 6.83 7.84 13.89
CA SER A 96 6.88 7.42 15.29
C SER A 96 7.71 6.14 15.48
N PRO A 97 8.13 5.82 16.72
CA PRO A 97 8.82 4.56 17.00
C PRO A 97 8.02 3.32 16.58
N SER A 98 6.69 3.35 16.75
CA SER A 98 5.79 2.26 16.34
C SER A 98 5.79 2.09 14.82
N ALA A 99 5.66 3.18 14.08
CA ALA A 99 5.69 3.17 12.62
C ALA A 99 7.06 2.71 12.08
N GLN A 100 8.16 3.16 12.67
CA GLN A 100 9.50 2.69 12.29
C GLN A 100 9.69 1.20 12.57
N THR A 101 9.11 0.68 13.65
CA THR A 101 9.17 -0.75 13.98
C THR A 101 8.44 -1.57 12.93
N LEU A 102 7.22 -1.16 12.53
CA LEU A 102 6.50 -1.79 11.42
C LEU A 102 7.35 -1.81 10.14
N LEU A 103 7.88 -0.65 9.73
CA LEU A 103 8.67 -0.52 8.49
C LEU A 103 9.94 -1.38 8.47
N ARG A 104 10.55 -1.65 9.63
CA ARG A 104 11.76 -2.49 9.73
C ARG A 104 11.45 -3.99 9.72
N HIS A 105 10.28 -4.39 10.17
CA HIS A 105 9.94 -5.80 10.41
C HIS A 105 8.91 -6.37 9.43
N SER A 106 8.35 -5.55 8.54
CA SER A 106 7.45 -6.00 7.49
C SER A 106 8.23 -6.43 6.24
N ASP A 107 7.87 -7.57 5.65
CA ASP A 107 8.47 -8.07 4.40
C ASP A 107 7.77 -7.55 3.12
N VAL A 108 6.85 -6.58 3.26
CA VAL A 108 6.14 -6.01 2.10
C VAL A 108 6.97 -4.97 1.34
N ALA A 109 6.68 -4.83 0.05
CA ALA A 109 7.23 -3.74 -0.75
C ALA A 109 6.49 -2.43 -0.44
N TRP A 110 7.17 -1.50 0.24
CA TRP A 110 6.63 -0.17 0.53
C TRP A 110 6.88 0.81 -0.62
N THR A 111 5.81 1.37 -1.16
CA THR A 111 5.88 2.47 -2.13
C THR A 111 5.86 3.81 -1.39
N PRO A 112 6.91 4.64 -1.48
CA PRO A 112 6.92 5.95 -0.85
C PRO A 112 6.06 6.96 -1.62
N PHE A 113 5.47 7.92 -0.92
CA PHE A 113 4.81 9.10 -1.50
C PHE A 113 4.98 10.33 -0.61
N GLU A 114 4.76 11.53 -1.14
CA GLU A 114 4.91 12.82 -0.45
C GLU A 114 3.60 13.59 -0.35
N SER A 115 2.68 13.42 -1.32
CA SER A 115 1.43 14.18 -1.40
C SER A 115 0.19 13.30 -1.64
N PRO A 116 -1.03 13.79 -1.29
CA PRO A 116 -2.27 13.11 -1.62
C PRO A 116 -2.45 12.85 -3.12
N GLN A 117 -2.05 13.79 -3.97
CA GLN A 117 -2.14 13.68 -5.42
C GLN A 117 -1.21 12.58 -5.95
N GLU A 118 0.02 12.51 -5.44
CA GLU A 118 0.94 11.43 -5.78
C GLU A 118 0.40 10.07 -5.34
N LEU A 119 -0.15 9.98 -4.12
CA LEU A 119 -0.80 8.75 -3.64
C LEU A 119 -1.95 8.34 -4.55
N LYS A 120 -2.80 9.27 -4.97
CA LYS A 120 -3.90 9.02 -5.92
C LYS A 120 -3.36 8.40 -7.21
N THR A 121 -2.37 9.03 -7.85
CA THR A 121 -1.77 8.51 -9.09
C THR A 121 -1.20 7.11 -8.92
N LEU A 122 -0.43 6.88 -7.85
CA LEU A 122 0.17 5.58 -7.55
C LEU A 122 -0.90 4.50 -7.35
N VAL A 123 -1.94 4.81 -6.56
CA VAL A 123 -3.01 3.86 -6.25
C VAL A 123 -3.88 3.58 -7.47
N THR A 124 -4.29 4.60 -8.23
CA THR A 124 -5.07 4.41 -9.47
C THR A 124 -4.34 3.46 -10.41
N ARG A 125 -3.03 3.63 -10.59
CA ARG A 125 -2.25 2.74 -11.45
C ARG A 125 -2.14 1.34 -10.90
N ALA A 126 -1.87 1.20 -9.60
CA ALA A 126 -1.75 -0.11 -8.96
C ALA A 126 -3.06 -0.90 -9.02
N LEU A 127 -4.20 -0.24 -8.77
CA LEU A 127 -5.52 -0.84 -8.91
C LEU A 127 -5.79 -1.23 -10.36
N ALA A 128 -5.51 -0.34 -11.33
CA ALA A 128 -5.68 -0.66 -12.74
C ALA A 128 -4.86 -1.90 -13.16
N ARG A 129 -3.61 -2.00 -12.69
CA ARG A 129 -2.76 -3.17 -12.94
C ARG A 129 -3.35 -4.44 -12.35
N ILE A 130 -3.80 -4.41 -11.09
CA ILE A 130 -4.41 -5.58 -10.43
C ILE A 130 -5.69 -6.04 -11.15
N LEU A 131 -6.51 -5.09 -11.61
CA LEU A 131 -7.73 -5.39 -12.36
C LEU A 131 -7.40 -6.08 -13.70
N LEU A 132 -6.41 -5.55 -14.43
CA LEU A 132 -5.94 -6.13 -15.69
C LEU A 132 -5.33 -7.54 -15.48
N ASP A 133 -4.55 -7.73 -14.42
CA ASP A 133 -3.94 -9.03 -14.09
C ASP A 133 -5.00 -10.11 -13.75
N ARG A 134 -6.26 -9.69 -13.53
CA ARG A 134 -7.38 -10.54 -13.11
C ARG A 134 -8.64 -10.27 -13.95
N GLU A 135 -8.48 -9.95 -15.24
CA GLU A 135 -9.58 -9.54 -16.12
C GLU A 135 -10.77 -10.52 -16.10
N GLU A 136 -10.51 -11.83 -16.12
CA GLU A 136 -11.53 -12.87 -16.16
C GLU A 136 -12.30 -12.97 -14.83
N GLN A 137 -11.62 -12.71 -13.70
CA GLN A 137 -12.23 -12.72 -12.38
C GLN A 137 -13.27 -11.60 -12.23
N TRP A 138 -12.99 -10.43 -12.82
CA TRP A 138 -13.85 -9.24 -12.71
C TRP A 138 -14.84 -9.07 -13.86
N GLY A 139 -14.71 -9.90 -14.91
CA GLY A 139 -15.56 -9.84 -16.09
C GLY A 139 -15.42 -8.51 -16.83
N LEU A 140 -14.19 -8.00 -16.94
CA LEU A 140 -13.93 -6.71 -17.59
C LEU A 140 -14.30 -6.76 -19.07
N HIS A 141 -14.95 -5.70 -19.54
CA HIS A 141 -15.21 -5.50 -20.95
C HIS A 141 -13.97 -4.94 -21.67
N LEU A 142 -13.91 -5.14 -23.00
CA LEU A 142 -12.75 -4.74 -23.81
C LEU A 142 -12.45 -3.24 -23.71
N ASP A 143 -13.48 -2.40 -23.70
CA ASP A 143 -13.37 -0.95 -23.54
C ASP A 143 -12.81 -0.54 -22.17
N GLU A 144 -13.19 -1.27 -21.11
CA GLU A 144 -12.64 -1.08 -19.76
C GLU A 144 -11.16 -1.49 -19.73
N VAL A 145 -10.80 -2.62 -20.35
CA VAL A 145 -9.41 -3.08 -20.45
C VAL A 145 -8.54 -2.05 -21.18
N GLU A 146 -9.00 -1.51 -22.31
CA GLU A 146 -8.29 -0.47 -23.07
C GLU A 146 -8.10 0.82 -22.24
N ALA A 147 -9.13 1.24 -21.50
CA ALA A 147 -9.06 2.40 -20.63
C ALA A 147 -8.08 2.18 -19.46
N LEU A 148 -8.10 1.02 -18.83
CA LEU A 148 -7.16 0.64 -17.76
C LEU A 148 -5.71 0.56 -18.26
N LEU A 149 -5.49 0.01 -19.46
CA LEU A 149 -4.15 -0.02 -20.08
C LEU A 149 -3.60 1.38 -20.30
N THR A 150 -4.45 2.34 -20.66
CA THR A 150 -4.05 3.76 -20.81
C THR A 150 -3.55 4.33 -19.47
N LEU A 151 -4.24 4.04 -18.36
CA LEU A 151 -3.81 4.48 -17.02
C LEU A 151 -2.47 3.86 -16.57
N VAL A 152 -2.17 2.63 -17.00
CA VAL A 152 -0.91 1.95 -16.70
C VAL A 152 0.23 2.40 -17.62
N GLY A 153 -0.05 2.63 -18.91
CA GLY A 153 0.94 2.89 -19.95
C GLY A 153 1.48 4.33 -20.05
N THR A 154 1.02 5.26 -19.20
CA THR A 154 1.43 6.68 -19.28
C THR A 154 2.87 6.94 -18.77
N GLU A 155 3.63 5.93 -18.34
CA GLU A 155 4.97 6.09 -17.71
C GLU A 155 6.02 5.03 -18.14
N GLU A 156 6.26 4.83 -19.44
CA GLU A 156 7.55 4.24 -19.89
C GLU A 156 8.68 5.28 -20.01
N GLU A 157 8.46 6.54 -19.61
CA GLU A 157 9.51 7.57 -19.58
C GLU A 157 9.74 8.08 -18.14
N THR A 158 10.62 7.40 -17.39
CA THR A 158 11.85 7.92 -16.74
C THR A 158 12.30 6.96 -15.62
N PRO A 159 13.43 6.23 -15.74
CA PRO A 159 14.04 5.57 -14.59
C PRO A 159 14.82 6.61 -13.76
N ALA A 160 14.28 6.98 -12.60
CA ALA A 160 15.07 7.69 -11.59
C ALA A 160 16.09 6.71 -10.98
N GLU A 161 17.37 6.90 -11.30
CA GLU A 161 18.48 6.17 -10.71
C GLU A 161 18.45 6.26 -9.17
N PRO A 162 18.59 5.13 -8.45
CA PRO A 162 18.71 5.19 -7.00
C PRO A 162 20.09 5.73 -6.60
N ASP A 163 20.07 6.93 -6.00
CA ASP A 163 21.17 7.57 -5.26
C ASP A 163 21.76 6.57 -4.25
N ARG A 164 22.94 6.03 -4.58
CA ARG A 164 23.74 5.19 -3.70
C ARG A 164 24.38 6.05 -2.62
N ARG A 165 23.66 6.29 -1.54
CA ARG A 165 24.25 6.66 -0.24
C ARG A 165 23.92 5.59 0.82
N ARG A 166 24.69 4.50 0.77
CA ARG A 166 24.76 3.49 1.85
C ARG A 166 25.56 4.09 3.02
N GLY A 167 24.87 4.58 4.03
CA GLY A 167 25.42 4.78 5.37
C GLY A 167 25.59 3.42 6.06
N ALA A 168 26.83 3.06 6.37
CA ALA A 168 27.20 1.81 7.03
C ALA A 168 26.88 1.89 8.53
N GLY A 169 25.87 1.13 8.97
CA GLY A 169 25.61 0.83 10.37
C GLY A 169 25.47 -0.68 10.53
N ARG A 170 26.60 -1.39 10.54
CA ARG A 170 26.67 -2.78 11.01
C ARG A 170 28.07 -3.06 11.54
N ASP A 171 28.07 -3.61 12.74
CA ASP A 171 29.22 -3.92 13.58
C ASP A 171 30.37 -4.54 12.80
N GLY A 172 31.54 -3.93 12.91
CA GLY A 172 32.79 -4.42 12.35
C GLY A 172 33.69 -4.95 13.46
N VAL A 173 33.95 -6.26 13.46
CA VAL A 173 34.99 -6.89 14.28
C VAL A 173 36.35 -6.50 13.71
N ILE A 174 37.17 -5.77 14.48
CA ILE A 174 38.55 -5.44 14.10
C ILE A 174 39.45 -6.64 14.44
N LEU A 175 39.90 -7.36 13.43
CA LEU A 175 40.95 -8.37 13.56
C LEU A 175 42.32 -7.68 13.47
N GLY A 176 43.07 -7.70 14.59
CA GLY A 176 44.44 -7.24 14.64
C GLY A 176 45.36 -8.15 13.81
N ARG A 177 46.21 -7.56 12.97
CA ARG A 177 47.39 -8.27 12.46
C ARG A 177 48.57 -7.96 13.35
N GLY A 178 48.99 -8.99 14.08
CA GLY A 178 50.29 -9.02 14.73
C GLY A 178 51.41 -9.31 13.74
N ARG A 179 52.55 -8.65 14.02
CA ARG A 179 53.95 -9.11 13.83
C ARG A 179 54.43 -9.25 12.37
N GLU A 180 55.68 -8.97 11.99
CA GLU A 180 56.99 -9.03 12.68
C GLU A 180 58.09 -8.56 11.69
N HIS A 181 59.28 -8.17 12.21
CA HIS A 181 60.59 -8.02 11.52
C HIS A 181 60.70 -6.91 10.42
N GLU A 182 61.63 -5.96 10.48
CA GLU A 182 63.10 -6.06 10.55
C GLU A 182 63.76 -4.85 11.23
#